data_AF-A0A1X7VJF3-F1
#
_entry.id   AF-A0A1X7VJF3-F1
#
_cell.length_a   1.000
_cell.length_b   1.000
_cell.length_c   1.000
_cell.angle_alpha   90.00
_cell.angle_beta   90.00
_cell.angle_gamma   90.00
#
_symmetry.space_group_name_H-M   'P 1'
#
loop_
_entity.id
_entity.type
_entity.pdbx_description
1 polymer ?
#
loop_
_entity_poly.entity_id
_entity_poly.type
_entity_poly.pdbx_seq_one_letter_code
_entity_poly.pdbx_strand_id
1 'polypeptide(L)'
;MCLTNAGKDPNAFSERLMNLALHHYRDVHKWDGGHCDFYPLAVCSCGSSKDKYNFICDGKPYKTGHILNCPFHSLAYKLECEKNAALAHVLIYPEISKVTTNVVEASHNVLVKYMAKDWHIVQLHYQVSTNLGLI
;
A
#
# COMPACT_ATOMS: atom_id res chain seq x y z
N MET A 1 -1.96 -3.91 8.15
CA MET A 1 -2.46 -3.22 6.95
C MET A 1 -2.59 -1.75 7.33
N CYS A 2 -1.54 -0.94 7.07
CA CYS A 2 -1.42 0.42 7.61
C CYS A 2 -2.00 1.52 6.70
N LEU A 3 -2.33 1.23 5.45
CA LEU A 3 -2.87 2.23 4.52
C LEU A 3 -4.38 2.43 4.65
N THR A 4 -5.10 1.52 5.31
CA THR A 4 -6.55 1.66 5.56
C THR A 4 -6.85 2.71 6.63
N ASN A 5 -5.89 3.01 7.50
CA ASN A 5 -5.94 4.08 8.50
C ASN A 5 -5.00 5.22 8.10
N ALA A 6 -5.18 5.77 6.91
CA ALA A 6 -4.31 6.82 6.35
C ALA A 6 -4.36 8.15 7.11
N GLY A 7 -5.36 8.34 7.97
CA GLY A 7 -5.64 9.63 8.60
C GLY A 7 -6.55 10.49 7.72
N LYS A 8 -6.49 11.80 7.91
CA LYS A 8 -7.37 12.78 7.25
C LYS A 8 -6.67 13.66 6.22
N ASP A 9 -5.34 13.63 6.18
CA ASP A 9 -4.55 14.50 5.32
C ASP A 9 -4.14 13.78 4.02
N PRO A 10 -4.66 14.24 2.86
CA PRO A 10 -4.25 13.75 1.55
C PRO A 10 -2.75 13.82 1.28
N ASN A 11 -2.08 14.86 1.78
CA ASN A 11 -0.65 15.04 1.52
C ASN A 11 0.18 14.02 2.31
N ALA A 12 -0.11 13.83 3.59
CA ALA A 12 0.52 12.79 4.39
C ALA A 12 0.29 11.38 3.82
N PHE A 13 -0.90 11.09 3.28
CA PHE A 13 -1.16 9.81 2.63
C PHE A 13 -0.40 9.64 1.31
N SER A 14 -0.36 10.69 0.48
CA SER A 14 0.43 10.71 -0.74
C SER A 14 1.90 10.45 -0.45
N GLU A 15 2.46 11.13 0.56
CA GLU A 15 3.84 10.92 1.01
C GLU A 15 4.07 9.48 1.50
N ARG A 16 3.15 8.94 2.31
CA ARG A 16 3.19 7.53 2.72
C ARG A 16 3.19 6.58 1.51
N LEU A 17 2.31 6.77 0.54
CA LEU A 17 2.32 5.94 -0.68
C LEU A 17 3.66 6.02 -1.41
N MET A 18 4.29 7.18 -1.47
CA MET A 18 5.61 7.32 -2.07
C MET A 18 6.71 6.63 -1.26
N ASN A 19 6.67 6.72 0.07
CA ASN A 19 7.61 6.00 0.94
C ASN A 19 7.49 4.47 0.78
N LEU A 20 6.26 3.98 0.59
CA LEU A 20 5.99 2.57 0.25
C LEU A 20 6.67 2.18 -1.06
N ALA A 21 6.54 3.04 -2.08
CA ALA A 21 7.02 2.87 -3.44
C ALA A 21 8.52 3.06 -3.65
N LEU A 22 9.21 3.65 -2.69
CA LEU A 22 10.65 3.95 -2.77
C LEU A 22 11.46 3.07 -1.82
N HIS A 23 10.91 2.72 -0.65
CA HIS A 23 11.68 2.12 0.43
C HIS A 23 11.10 0.77 0.87
N HIS A 24 9.84 0.74 1.30
CA HIS A 24 9.27 -0.42 2.00
C HIS A 24 9.33 -1.71 1.16
N TYR A 25 8.92 -1.67 -0.10
CA TYR A 25 8.91 -2.86 -0.95
C TYR A 25 10.30 -3.45 -1.25
N ARG A 26 11.38 -2.68 -1.01
CA ARG A 26 12.79 -3.09 -1.14
C ARG A 26 13.40 -3.55 0.18
N ASP A 27 12.58 -3.69 1.22
CA ASP A 27 13.04 -3.96 2.59
C ASP A 27 13.92 -2.85 3.19
N VAL A 28 13.75 -1.61 2.72
CA VAL A 28 14.44 -0.44 3.25
C VAL A 28 13.52 0.24 4.27
N HIS A 29 13.87 0.16 5.55
CA HIS A 29 13.03 0.69 6.65
C HIS A 29 13.57 1.97 7.30
N LYS A 30 14.75 2.43 6.89
CA LYS A 30 15.36 3.71 7.30
C LYS A 30 16.02 4.34 6.08
N TRP A 31 15.87 5.65 5.92
CA TRP A 31 16.48 6.43 4.84
C TRP A 31 16.78 7.84 5.33
N ASP A 32 17.45 8.65 4.50
CA ASP A 32 17.74 10.03 4.86
C ASP A 32 16.43 10.83 4.98
N GLY A 33 16.22 11.47 6.13
CA GLY A 33 15.00 12.20 6.43
C GLY A 33 13.78 11.37 6.83
N GLY A 34 13.86 10.04 7.02
CA GLY A 34 12.68 9.26 7.39
C GLY A 34 12.88 7.80 7.76
N HIS A 35 11.78 7.16 8.19
CA HIS A 35 11.71 5.74 8.49
C HIS A 35 10.34 5.17 8.13
N CYS A 36 10.29 3.85 7.96
CA CYS A 36 9.08 3.10 7.67
C CYS A 36 8.13 3.10 8.88
N ASP A 37 6.91 3.60 8.70
CA ASP A 37 5.84 3.62 9.71
C ASP A 37 4.70 2.61 9.41
N PHE A 38 4.88 1.75 8.39
CA PHE A 38 3.87 0.75 8.01
C PHE A 38 3.75 -0.43 8.96
N TYR A 39 4.84 -0.76 9.65
CA TYR A 39 4.91 -1.84 10.63
C TYR A 39 5.86 -1.46 11.76
N PRO A 40 5.69 -2.05 12.95
CA PRO A 40 6.70 -1.95 13.99
C PRO A 40 8.07 -2.40 13.46
N LEU A 41 9.13 -1.68 13.82
CA LEU A 41 10.50 -2.01 13.41
C LEU A 41 10.96 -3.38 13.91
N ALA A 42 10.32 -3.92 14.95
CA ALA A 42 10.54 -5.26 15.48
C ALA A 42 9.22 -6.03 15.55
N VAL A 43 9.27 -7.32 15.26
CA VAL A 43 8.15 -8.25 15.35
C VAL A 43 8.49 -9.40 16.30
N CYS A 44 7.46 -10.06 16.84
CA CYS A 44 7.63 -11.25 17.65
C CYS A 44 8.51 -12.30 16.93
N SER A 45 9.55 -12.78 17.63
CA SER A 45 10.44 -13.82 17.12
C SER A 45 9.88 -15.23 17.35
N CYS A 46 9.00 -15.41 18.34
CA CYS A 46 8.49 -16.70 18.81
C CYS A 46 7.29 -17.25 18.02
N GLY A 47 6.64 -16.41 17.19
CA GLY A 47 5.43 -16.77 16.45
C GLY A 47 4.18 -17.04 17.32
N SER A 48 4.30 -16.92 18.64
CA SER A 48 3.28 -17.30 19.63
C SER A 48 2.51 -16.10 20.21
N SER A 49 2.97 -14.87 19.96
CA SER A 49 2.26 -13.67 20.39
C SER A 49 1.06 -13.41 19.49
N LYS A 50 -0.14 -13.34 20.10
CA LYS A 50 -1.37 -12.91 19.41
C LYS A 50 -1.35 -11.41 19.08
N ASP A 51 -0.57 -10.64 19.82
CA ASP A 51 -0.39 -9.20 19.61
C ASP A 51 0.85 -8.93 18.75
N LYS A 52 0.66 -8.15 17.68
CA LYS A 52 1.73 -7.77 16.74
C LYS A 52 2.56 -6.60 17.23
N TYR A 53 2.06 -5.87 18.22
CA TYR A 53 2.67 -4.64 18.73
C TYR A 53 3.24 -4.83 20.14
N ASN A 54 2.57 -5.62 20.97
CA ASN A 54 2.99 -5.87 22.36
C ASN A 54 3.42 -7.33 22.55
N PHE A 55 4.66 -7.63 22.19
CA PHE A 55 5.27 -8.95 22.45
C PHE A 55 6.30 -8.84 23.59
N ILE A 56 6.36 -9.88 24.44
CA ILE A 56 7.24 -9.91 25.63
C ILE A 56 8.64 -10.43 25.28
N CYS A 57 8.81 -11.10 24.14
CA CYS A 57 10.09 -11.61 23.70
C CYS A 57 11.03 -10.51 23.20
N ASP A 58 12.32 -10.85 23.06
CA ASP A 58 13.35 -9.96 22.48
C ASP A 58 12.99 -9.44 21.08
N GLY A 59 12.10 -10.14 20.37
CA GLY A 59 11.67 -9.78 19.02
C GLY A 59 12.76 -10.03 17.97
N LYS A 60 12.45 -9.66 16.74
CA LYS A 60 13.39 -9.63 15.61
C LYS A 60 13.09 -8.43 14.72
N PRO A 61 14.08 -7.87 14.01
CA PRO A 61 13.83 -6.81 13.05
C PRO A 61 12.76 -7.23 12.04
N TYR A 62 11.81 -6.33 11.77
CA TYR A 62 10.83 -6.52 10.71
C TYR A 62 11.55 -6.68 9.37
N LYS A 63 11.05 -7.64 8.58
CA LYS A 63 11.42 -7.80 7.18
C LYS A 63 10.18 -7.87 6.32
N THR A 64 10.28 -7.26 5.16
CA THR A 64 9.27 -7.28 4.11
C THR A 64 9.19 -8.69 3.58
N GLY A 65 8.02 -9.32 3.68
CA GLY A 65 7.85 -10.73 3.29
C GLY A 65 8.04 -10.98 1.79
N HIS A 66 7.69 -10.01 0.95
CA HIS A 66 7.78 -10.09 -0.51
C HIS A 66 8.53 -8.90 -1.08
N ILE A 67 9.85 -9.03 -1.18
CA ILE A 67 10.71 -8.00 -1.75
C ILE A 67 10.58 -8.03 -3.29
N LEU A 68 10.24 -6.90 -3.91
CA LEU A 68 10.19 -6.82 -5.38
C LEU A 68 11.58 -6.49 -5.93
N ASN A 69 12.32 -7.54 -6.33
CA ASN A 69 13.65 -7.41 -6.94
C ASN A 69 13.62 -7.29 -8.47
N CYS A 70 12.52 -7.70 -9.11
CA CYS A 70 12.40 -7.64 -10.57
C CYS A 70 12.23 -6.18 -11.04
N PRO A 71 13.14 -5.62 -11.87
CA PRO A 71 13.09 -4.21 -12.26
C PRO A 71 11.74 -3.78 -12.86
N PHE A 72 11.11 -4.67 -13.63
CA PHE A 72 9.80 -4.44 -14.22
C PHE A 72 8.70 -4.32 -13.15
N HIS A 73 8.61 -5.28 -12.23
CA HIS A 73 7.60 -5.26 -11.16
C HIS A 73 7.85 -4.10 -10.18
N SER A 74 9.11 -3.79 -9.87
CA SER A 74 9.47 -2.65 -9.02
C SER A 74 9.04 -1.33 -9.66
N LEU A 75 9.27 -1.15 -10.96
CA LEU A 75 8.84 0.05 -11.69
C LEU A 75 7.32 0.14 -11.78
N ALA A 76 6.65 -0.96 -12.12
CA ALA A 76 5.21 -1.03 -12.17
C ALA A 76 4.56 -0.66 -10.82
N TYR A 77 5.11 -1.18 -9.72
CA TYR A 77 4.61 -0.91 -8.37
C TYR A 77 4.78 0.55 -8.00
N LYS A 78 5.93 1.13 -8.35
CA LYS A 78 6.18 2.56 -8.17
C LYS A 78 5.19 3.43 -8.94
N LEU A 79 4.97 3.14 -10.22
CA LEU A 79 4.01 3.86 -11.06
C LEU A 79 2.56 3.73 -10.56
N GLU A 80 2.20 2.62 -9.93
CA GLU A 80 0.90 2.45 -9.28
C GLU A 80 0.75 3.33 -8.04
N CYS A 81 1.76 3.33 -7.17
CA CYS A 81 1.76 4.18 -5.99
C CYS A 81 1.75 5.67 -6.36
N GLU A 82 2.47 6.10 -7.39
CA GLU A 82 2.46 7.48 -7.89
C GLU A 82 1.07 7.92 -8.38
N LYS A 83 0.36 7.06 -9.13
CA LYS A 83 -1.01 7.37 -9.55
C LYS A 83 -1.97 7.48 -8.38
N ASN A 84 -1.86 6.58 -7.40
CA ASN A 84 -2.71 6.61 -6.22
C ASN A 84 -2.38 7.81 -5.31
N ALA A 85 -1.11 8.20 -5.22
CA ALA A 85 -0.67 9.41 -4.53
C ALA A 85 -1.27 10.67 -5.18
N ALA A 86 -1.29 10.76 -6.51
CA ALA A 86 -1.96 11.86 -7.22
C ALA A 86 -3.48 11.92 -6.98
N LEU A 87 -4.11 10.78 -6.70
CA LEU A 87 -5.54 10.66 -6.38
C LEU A 87 -5.83 10.68 -4.88
N ALA A 88 -4.86 10.99 -4.01
CA ALA A 88 -5.01 10.92 -2.55
C ALA A 88 -6.24 11.67 -2.01
N HIS A 89 -6.56 12.83 -2.60
CA HIS A 89 -7.72 13.66 -2.24
C HIS A 89 -9.08 13.02 -2.55
N VAL A 90 -9.12 12.08 -3.51
CA VAL A 90 -10.32 11.31 -3.87
C VAL A 90 -10.39 10.00 -3.07
N LEU A 91 -9.22 9.41 -2.78
CA LEU A 91 -9.14 8.10 -2.14
C LEU A 91 -9.36 8.16 -0.63
N ILE A 92 -9.01 9.26 0.02
CA ILE A 92 -9.24 9.47 1.45
C ILE A 92 -10.65 10.00 1.67
N TYR A 93 -11.33 9.40 2.64
CA TYR A 93 -12.56 9.92 3.22
C TYR A 93 -12.23 10.55 4.59
N PRO A 94 -12.02 11.88 4.67
CA PRO A 94 -11.55 12.54 5.90
C PRO A 94 -12.50 12.35 7.09
N GLU A 95 -13.79 12.22 6.82
CA GLU A 95 -14.84 12.07 7.83
C GLU A 95 -14.65 10.78 8.64
N ILE A 96 -14.24 9.70 7.98
CA ILE A 96 -14.04 8.38 8.59
C ILE A 96 -12.56 8.00 8.72
N SER A 97 -11.63 8.86 8.26
CA SER A 97 -10.18 8.64 8.27
C SER A 97 -9.74 7.32 7.62
N LYS A 98 -10.53 6.87 6.64
CA LYS A 98 -10.31 5.64 5.89
C LYS A 98 -10.06 5.94 4.43
N VAL A 99 -9.39 5.00 3.77
CA VAL A 99 -9.16 5.02 2.32
C VAL A 99 -10.06 3.99 1.65
N THR A 100 -10.49 4.23 0.41
CA THR A 100 -11.08 3.19 -0.43
C THR A 100 -10.19 1.94 -0.47
N THR A 101 -10.67 0.84 0.12
CA THR A 101 -9.88 -0.39 0.29
C THR A 101 -9.53 -1.04 -1.05
N ASN A 102 -10.45 -1.01 -2.03
CA ASN A 102 -10.24 -1.67 -3.33
C ASN A 102 -9.01 -1.13 -4.08
N VAL A 103 -8.73 0.17 -4.02
CA VAL A 103 -7.59 0.78 -4.72
C VAL A 103 -6.26 0.44 -4.01
N VAL A 104 -6.26 0.45 -2.68
CA VAL A 104 -5.09 0.15 -1.84
C VAL A 104 -4.75 -1.35 -1.80
N GLU A 105 -5.77 -2.21 -1.84
CA GLU A 105 -5.59 -3.65 -1.93
C GLU A 105 -5.18 -4.07 -3.34
N ALA A 106 -5.74 -3.44 -4.38
CA ALA A 106 -5.30 -3.63 -5.76
C ALA A 106 -3.90 -3.08 -6.05
N SER A 107 -3.44 -2.03 -5.34
CA SER A 107 -2.10 -1.46 -5.57
C SER A 107 -0.95 -2.41 -5.21
N HIS A 108 -1.21 -3.42 -4.36
CA HIS A 108 -0.28 -4.52 -4.08
C HIS A 108 -0.24 -5.56 -5.20
N ASN A 109 -1.23 -5.52 -6.09
CA ASN A 109 -1.30 -6.35 -7.26
C ASN A 109 -0.86 -5.53 -8.47
N VAL A 110 0.47 -5.41 -8.64
CA VAL A 110 1.11 -4.80 -9.82
C VAL A 110 0.56 -5.32 -11.15
N LEU A 111 -0.07 -6.50 -11.13
CA LEU A 111 -0.67 -7.16 -12.28
C LEU A 111 -2.03 -6.60 -12.69
N VAL A 112 -2.68 -5.74 -11.89
CA VAL A 112 -3.99 -5.15 -12.26
C VAL A 112 -3.86 -4.32 -13.55
N LYS A 113 -2.70 -3.72 -13.79
CA LYS A 113 -2.39 -3.01 -15.05
C LYS A 113 -1.92 -3.91 -16.20
N TYR A 114 -1.40 -5.10 -15.89
CA TYR A 114 -0.91 -6.06 -16.87
C TYR A 114 -1.83 -7.27 -16.96
N MET A 115 -3.13 -7.02 -16.83
CA MET A 115 -4.14 -8.04 -17.13
C MET A 115 -4.23 -8.25 -18.64
N ALA A 116 -4.66 -9.45 -19.03
CA ALA A 116 -5.05 -9.70 -20.40
C ALA A 116 -6.11 -8.67 -20.85
N LYS A 117 -6.10 -8.33 -22.14
CA LYS A 117 -6.88 -7.22 -22.71
C LYS A 117 -8.38 -7.32 -22.37
N ASP A 118 -8.91 -8.52 -22.37
CA ASP A 118 -10.29 -8.85 -21.99
C ASP A 118 -10.59 -8.45 -20.54
N TRP A 119 -9.75 -8.86 -19.59
CA TRP A 119 -9.88 -8.49 -18.17
C TRP A 119 -9.73 -6.99 -17.93
N HIS A 120 -8.83 -6.34 -18.65
CA HIS A 120 -8.67 -4.89 -18.57
C HIS A 120 -9.94 -4.14 -19.05
N ILE A 121 -10.55 -4.58 -20.15
CA ILE A 121 -11.80 -4.00 -20.65
C ILE A 121 -12.96 -4.24 -19.67
N VAL A 122 -13.05 -5.42 -19.06
CA VAL A 122 -14.06 -5.72 -18.03
C VAL A 122 -13.89 -4.82 -16.80
N GLN A 123 -12.65 -4.61 -16.36
CA GLN A 123 -12.36 -3.68 -15.26
C GLN A 123 -12.73 -2.24 -15.60
N LEU A 124 -12.37 -1.76 -16.80
CA LEU A 124 -12.74 -0.43 -17.27
C LEU A 124 -14.26 -0.27 -17.32
N HIS A 125 -14.98 -1.27 -17.85
CA HIS A 125 -16.44 -1.27 -17.84
C HIS A 125 -17.00 -1.18 -16.42
N TYR A 126 -16.48 -1.98 -15.48
CA TYR A 126 -16.91 -1.92 -14.07
C TYR A 126 -16.68 -0.53 -13.47
N GLN A 127 -15.48 0.03 -13.64
CA GLN A 127 -15.15 1.37 -13.14
C GLN A 127 -16.06 2.45 -13.73
N VAL A 128 -16.27 2.43 -15.05
CA VAL A 128 -17.14 3.39 -15.74
C VAL A 128 -18.58 3.25 -15.26
N SER A 129 -19.10 2.03 -15.19
CA SER A 129 -20.48 1.76 -14.77
C SER A 129 -20.72 2.16 -13.31
N THR A 130 -19.79 1.87 -12.39
CA THR A 130 -19.88 2.34 -11.00
C THR A 130 -19.81 3.87 -10.90
N ASN A 131 -18.90 4.52 -11.63
CA ASN A 131 -18.78 5.97 -11.62
C ASN A 131 -20.01 6.70 -12.20
N LEU A 132 -20.72 6.04 -13.12
CA LEU A 132 -21.97 6.54 -13.70
C LEU A 132 -23.23 6.08 -12.93
N GLY A 133 -23.09 5.30 -11.85
CA GLY A 133 -24.22 4.77 -11.08
C GLY A 133 -25.10 3.78 -11.86
N LEU A 134 -24.52 3.07 -12.83
CA LEU A 134 -25.21 2.08 -13.67
C LEU A 134 -25.27 0.69 -13.02
N ILE A 135 -24.53 0.48 -11.93
CA ILE A 135 -24.45 -0.73 -11.09
C ILE A 135 -24.24 -0.34 -9.63
#